data_AF-A0A0E3Q154-F1
#
_entry.id   AF-A0A0E3Q154-F1
#
_cell.length_a   1.000
_cell.length_b   1.000
_cell.length_c   1.000
_cell.angle_alpha   90.00
_cell.angle_beta   90.00
_cell.angle_gamma   90.00
#
_symmetry.space_group_name_H-M   'P 1'
#
loop_
_entity.id
_entity.type
_entity.pdbx_description
1 polymer ?
#
loop_
_entity_poly.entity_id
_entity_poly.type
_entity_poly.pdbx_seq_one_letter_code
_entity_poly.pdbx_strand_id
1 'polypeptide(L)'
;MNNEVYAAVMASISGIQNLTNDRIEALTKGHGMTNIGAMCAANAIATELFRGANITLTDEDSGSLEIDHVLKKGIEAAEEAGASPANAALFAATICYFAGSNAQAGVPAGNRKIGALARMIAGADRTGVIAIPTPKSNNKVSGFAAVQAIYSAMAEGKLTKIDGRKLPLGVAGGPLYGHNTLGEDIGFPEVSMNAARIGTEAMMQAYWGAGISASPIISAVLGAAAALEIVHPDAFVGEEYGGFFDVNSAYLAGKAACQAAGIPEKLHMRGTDEEYDSFRLVGDLGVILKDIGAPTVVGMMSFGEMLCAFKESVEIGAGFSGGPIMPPLGHMTADTIIALRSLIKFEGDVEQAADVIAEVKKNEWLDPEIAAVALNTIARKTEQVRRGPITRTMILGTDGVRSVAIVRRAKKAYEDIKSGKSVEDVVRELDLERKKTVETRAAAMLGAMTGHEVRIEITKMVGGARRSHPFTTSYYGFDTDADVKLTVDGRTFELLGLGQNVIPDAIFNDRKELLEIIPLAAIPVCELQLSGHSIINITVPAAVAAAMKVADPKEAAKLAEKGGKSCSAAIPGAREKATDVAKLAVRIMKSM
;
A
#
# COMPACT_ATOMS: atom_id res chain seq x y z
N MET A 1 26.55 -9.79 -28.60
CA MET A 1 25.19 -10.18 -28.19
C MET A 1 24.44 -10.52 -29.46
N ASN A 2 23.70 -11.63 -29.53
CA ASN A 2 22.97 -12.01 -30.75
C ASN A 2 21.92 -10.93 -31.09
N ASN A 3 21.77 -10.60 -32.37
CA ASN A 3 20.90 -9.50 -32.82
C ASN A 3 19.44 -9.73 -32.36
N GLU A 4 18.99 -10.99 -32.33
CA GLU A 4 17.65 -11.38 -31.89
C GLU A 4 17.41 -11.08 -30.41
N VAL A 5 18.41 -11.38 -29.57
CA VAL A 5 18.36 -11.09 -28.13
C VAL A 5 18.32 -9.57 -27.93
N TYR A 6 19.12 -8.81 -28.67
CA TYR A 6 19.14 -7.36 -28.56
C TYR A 6 17.82 -6.74 -29.02
N ALA A 7 17.28 -7.16 -30.17
CA ALA A 7 16.00 -6.68 -30.67
C ALA A 7 14.84 -6.99 -29.72
N ALA A 8 14.83 -8.19 -29.13
CA ALA A 8 13.83 -8.57 -28.12
C ALA A 8 13.91 -7.70 -26.87
N VAL A 9 15.12 -7.51 -26.30
CA VAL A 9 15.33 -6.67 -25.12
C VAL A 9 14.87 -5.24 -25.38
N MET A 10 15.28 -4.65 -26.51
CA MET A 10 14.89 -3.28 -26.90
C MET A 10 13.38 -3.14 -27.09
N ALA A 11 12.74 -4.12 -27.73
CA ALA A 11 11.29 -4.12 -27.90
C ALA A 11 10.55 -4.23 -26.56
N SER A 12 11.03 -5.06 -25.64
CA SER A 12 10.40 -5.24 -24.32
C SER A 12 10.42 -3.97 -23.49
N ILE A 13 11.48 -3.15 -23.57
CA ILE A 13 11.60 -1.92 -22.78
C ILE A 13 11.16 -0.64 -23.52
N SER A 14 10.76 -0.73 -24.78
CA SER A 14 10.40 0.45 -25.58
C SER A 14 9.15 1.17 -25.08
N GLY A 15 8.26 0.46 -24.38
CA GLY A 15 7.04 0.97 -23.79
C GLY A 15 6.85 0.37 -22.40
N ILE A 16 6.46 1.19 -21.42
CA ILE A 16 6.34 0.78 -20.02
C ILE A 16 5.29 -0.34 -19.86
N GLN A 17 4.20 -0.23 -20.61
CA GLN A 17 3.10 -1.20 -20.67
C GLN A 17 3.47 -2.55 -21.29
N ASN A 18 4.68 -2.71 -21.83
CA ASN A 18 5.12 -3.97 -22.45
C ASN A 18 5.55 -5.01 -21.40
N LEU A 19 5.77 -4.59 -20.15
CA LEU A 19 6.19 -5.47 -19.06
C LEU A 19 5.03 -5.93 -18.19
N THR A 20 3.81 -5.41 -18.42
CA THR A 20 2.64 -5.66 -17.59
C THR A 20 1.35 -5.85 -18.39
N ASN A 21 0.45 -6.72 -17.91
CA ASN A 21 -0.93 -6.82 -18.38
C ASN A 21 -1.91 -5.97 -17.53
N ASP A 22 -1.44 -5.31 -16.46
CA ASP A 22 -2.23 -4.28 -15.78
C ASP A 22 -2.51 -3.13 -16.75
N ARG A 23 -3.69 -2.55 -16.62
CA ARG A 23 -4.12 -1.41 -17.44
C ARG A 23 -3.55 -0.10 -16.89
N ILE A 24 -2.22 -0.04 -16.74
CA ILE A 24 -1.49 1.05 -16.06
C ILE A 24 -1.69 2.44 -16.70
N GLU A 25 -2.09 2.49 -17.97
CA GLU A 25 -2.49 3.72 -18.64
C GLU A 25 -3.70 4.38 -17.96
N ALA A 26 -4.67 3.58 -17.53
CA ALA A 26 -5.88 4.06 -16.88
C ALA A 26 -5.59 4.77 -15.55
N LEU A 27 -4.46 4.44 -14.91
CA LEU A 27 -4.02 4.99 -13.63
C LEU A 27 -3.49 6.43 -13.75
N THR A 28 -3.26 6.96 -14.96
CA THR A 28 -2.65 8.30 -15.18
C THR A 28 -3.64 9.45 -15.23
N LYS A 29 -4.95 9.16 -15.36
CA LYS A 29 -6.01 10.17 -15.56
C LYS A 29 -7.31 9.84 -14.81
N GLY A 30 -7.21 9.20 -13.64
CA GLY A 30 -8.33 9.12 -12.70
C GLY A 30 -9.39 8.03 -12.92
N HIS A 31 -9.08 6.92 -13.60
CA HIS A 31 -10.06 5.82 -13.80
C HIS A 31 -10.23 4.89 -12.57
N GLY A 32 -10.00 5.40 -11.36
CA GLY A 32 -10.29 4.67 -10.13
C GLY A 32 -9.11 4.00 -9.43
N MET A 33 -7.87 4.41 -9.67
CA MET A 33 -6.73 4.13 -8.78
C MET A 33 -5.88 5.39 -8.64
N THR A 34 -5.31 5.62 -7.47
CA THR A 34 -4.72 6.91 -7.10
C THR A 34 -3.27 6.85 -6.62
N ASN A 35 -2.63 5.68 -6.73
CA ASN A 35 -1.23 5.50 -6.34
C ASN A 35 -0.27 6.38 -7.15
N ILE A 36 -0.49 6.54 -8.46
CA ILE A 36 0.28 7.49 -9.28
C ILE A 36 0.07 8.91 -8.77
N GLY A 37 -1.15 9.29 -8.39
CA GLY A 37 -1.44 10.60 -7.78
C GLY A 37 -0.67 10.83 -6.47
N ALA A 38 -0.61 9.83 -5.60
CA ALA A 38 0.22 9.86 -4.39
C ALA A 38 1.72 10.00 -4.71
N MET A 39 2.25 9.25 -5.67
CA MET A 39 3.65 9.37 -6.10
C MET A 39 3.95 10.74 -6.73
N CYS A 40 3.02 11.29 -7.52
CA CYS A 40 3.13 12.63 -8.11
C CYS A 40 3.17 13.71 -7.02
N ALA A 41 2.30 13.62 -6.00
CA ALA A 41 2.32 14.52 -4.85
C ALA A 41 3.66 14.43 -4.11
N ALA A 42 4.17 13.22 -3.88
CA ALA A 42 5.46 13.02 -3.23
C ALA A 42 6.63 13.59 -4.03
N ASN A 43 6.63 13.43 -5.35
CA ASN A 43 7.62 14.07 -6.22
C ASN A 43 7.60 15.59 -6.09
N ALA A 44 6.42 16.21 -6.10
CA ALA A 44 6.28 17.66 -5.97
C ALA A 44 6.71 18.16 -4.59
N ILE A 45 6.25 17.51 -3.51
CA ILE A 45 6.58 17.87 -2.12
C ILE A 45 8.07 17.71 -1.86
N ALA A 46 8.67 16.57 -2.25
CA ALA A 46 10.11 16.35 -2.09
C ALA A 46 10.93 17.40 -2.86
N THR A 47 10.48 17.81 -4.05
CA THR A 47 11.16 18.85 -4.83
C THR A 47 11.22 20.18 -4.07
N GLU A 48 10.11 20.62 -3.46
CA GLU A 48 10.11 21.87 -2.69
C GLU A 48 10.86 21.73 -1.36
N LEU A 49 10.76 20.58 -0.70
CA LEU A 49 11.53 20.29 0.51
C LEU A 49 13.04 20.43 0.28
N PHE A 50 13.57 19.78 -0.77
CA PHE A 50 15.01 19.85 -1.08
C PHE A 50 15.45 21.17 -1.74
N ARG A 51 14.51 22.09 -2.03
CA ARG A 51 14.81 23.50 -2.33
C ARG A 51 14.90 24.37 -1.08
N GLY A 52 14.61 23.82 0.10
CA GLY A 52 14.68 24.52 1.38
C GLY A 52 13.36 25.13 1.85
N ALA A 53 12.21 24.69 1.30
CA ALA A 53 10.91 25.16 1.77
C ALA A 53 10.67 24.73 3.23
N ASN A 54 10.20 25.66 4.06
CA ASN A 54 9.80 25.36 5.42
C ASN A 54 8.41 24.70 5.45
N ILE A 55 8.38 23.43 5.84
CA ILE A 55 7.16 22.63 5.94
C ILE A 55 6.62 22.53 7.37
N THR A 56 7.14 23.29 8.32
CA THR A 56 6.61 23.32 9.70
C THR A 56 5.38 24.22 9.76
N LEU A 57 4.30 23.72 10.37
CA LEU A 57 3.17 24.57 10.75
C LEU A 57 3.55 25.38 11.98
N THR A 58 3.35 26.68 11.92
CA THR A 58 3.57 27.63 13.02
C THR A 58 2.30 28.41 13.31
N ASP A 59 2.32 29.18 14.39
CA ASP A 59 1.26 30.08 14.82
C ASP A 59 1.51 31.53 14.41
N GLU A 60 2.40 31.74 13.44
CA GLU A 60 2.75 33.05 12.92
C GLU A 60 1.49 33.83 12.49
N ASP A 61 1.42 35.10 12.85
CA ASP A 61 0.33 36.02 12.48
C ASP A 61 0.47 36.45 11.01
N SER A 62 0.21 35.50 10.11
CA SER A 62 0.33 35.65 8.67
C SER A 62 -0.85 35.02 7.93
N GLY A 63 -1.20 35.60 6.78
CA GLY A 63 -2.28 35.09 5.92
C GLY A 63 -1.93 33.80 5.17
N SER A 64 -0.65 33.42 5.13
CA SER A 64 -0.17 32.20 4.47
C SER A 64 1.19 31.77 5.02
N LEU A 65 1.43 30.47 5.10
CA LEU A 65 2.71 29.87 5.43
C LEU A 65 3.38 29.25 4.18
N GLU A 66 4.69 29.01 4.22
CA GLU A 66 5.38 28.33 3.11
C GLU A 66 4.82 26.93 2.82
N ILE A 67 4.40 26.20 3.86
CA ILE A 67 3.74 24.89 3.72
C ILE A 67 2.45 24.96 2.88
N ASP A 68 1.74 26.09 2.84
CA ASP A 68 0.55 26.24 2.00
C ASP A 68 0.92 26.13 0.51
N HIS A 69 2.10 26.66 0.14
CA HIS A 69 2.64 26.51 -1.21
C HIS A 69 3.01 25.05 -1.51
N VAL A 70 3.68 24.38 -0.57
CA VAL A 70 4.09 22.98 -0.71
C VAL A 70 2.87 22.07 -0.86
N LEU A 71 1.84 22.26 -0.01
CA LEU A 71 0.56 21.54 -0.10
C LEU A 71 -0.10 21.78 -1.45
N LYS A 72 -0.18 23.04 -1.92
CA LYS A 72 -0.74 23.36 -3.23
C LYS A 72 -0.04 22.61 -4.36
N LYS A 73 1.30 22.57 -4.36
CA LYS A 73 2.06 21.82 -5.37
C LYS A 73 1.82 20.32 -5.31
N GLY A 74 1.73 19.74 -4.11
CA GLY A 74 1.40 18.33 -3.91
C GLY A 74 -0.01 17.98 -4.41
N ILE A 75 -1.00 18.82 -4.09
CA ILE A 75 -2.40 18.67 -4.50
C ILE A 75 -2.53 18.77 -6.01
N GLU A 76 -2.01 19.83 -6.63
CA GLU A 76 -2.02 20.02 -8.09
C GLU A 76 -1.40 18.81 -8.81
N ALA A 77 -0.29 18.29 -8.29
CA ALA A 77 0.37 17.10 -8.84
C ALA A 77 -0.47 15.82 -8.75
N ALA A 78 -1.21 15.62 -7.66
CA ALA A 78 -2.11 14.48 -7.53
C ALA A 78 -3.34 14.62 -8.46
N GLU A 79 -3.90 15.81 -8.57
CA GLU A 79 -5.05 16.10 -9.44
C GLU A 79 -4.70 15.98 -10.94
N GLU A 80 -3.48 16.34 -11.34
CA GLU A 80 -2.96 16.10 -12.70
C GLU A 80 -2.99 14.61 -13.10
N ALA A 81 -2.86 13.71 -12.12
CA ALA A 81 -2.98 12.25 -12.27
C ALA A 81 -4.44 11.75 -12.17
N GLY A 82 -5.38 12.65 -11.91
CA GLY A 82 -6.82 12.37 -11.79
C GLY A 82 -7.28 11.97 -10.39
N ALA A 83 -6.53 12.32 -9.33
CA ALA A 83 -7.08 12.25 -7.98
C ALA A 83 -8.23 13.27 -7.80
N SER A 84 -9.28 12.88 -7.07
CA SER A 84 -10.30 13.85 -6.64
C SER A 84 -9.71 14.78 -5.56
N PRO A 85 -10.28 15.99 -5.37
CA PRO A 85 -9.78 16.95 -4.37
C PRO A 85 -9.52 16.38 -2.98
N ALA A 86 -10.45 15.60 -2.42
CA ALA A 86 -10.29 15.00 -1.10
C ALA A 86 -9.15 13.95 -1.05
N ASN A 87 -8.93 13.21 -2.14
CA ASN A 87 -7.81 12.27 -2.23
C ASN A 87 -6.47 13.02 -2.37
N ALA A 88 -6.43 14.06 -3.19
CA ALA A 88 -5.25 14.89 -3.38
C ALA A 88 -4.83 15.57 -2.07
N ALA A 89 -5.80 16.11 -1.34
CA ALA A 89 -5.60 16.68 0.00
C ALA A 89 -5.03 15.62 0.96
N LEU A 90 -5.64 14.42 1.02
CA LEU A 90 -5.18 13.33 1.88
C LEU A 90 -3.72 12.96 1.62
N PHE A 91 -3.34 12.80 0.34
CA PHE A 91 -1.97 12.46 -0.02
C PHE A 91 -1.01 13.58 0.36
N ALA A 92 -1.31 14.82 -0.01
CA ALA A 92 -0.41 15.94 0.27
C ALA A 92 -0.20 16.14 1.77
N ALA A 93 -1.27 16.14 2.58
CA ALA A 93 -1.17 16.27 4.03
C ALA A 93 -0.38 15.11 4.66
N THR A 94 -0.67 13.87 4.28
CA THR A 94 0.02 12.68 4.81
C THR A 94 1.50 12.66 4.41
N ILE A 95 1.82 13.03 3.17
CA ILE A 95 3.19 13.06 2.67
C ILE A 95 3.98 14.20 3.33
N CYS A 96 3.39 15.39 3.50
CA CYS A 96 4.04 16.47 4.26
C CYS A 96 4.29 16.07 5.72
N TYR A 97 3.36 15.34 6.34
CA TYR A 97 3.56 14.77 7.67
C TYR A 97 4.78 13.83 7.70
N PHE A 98 4.83 12.85 6.79
CA PHE A 98 6.00 11.98 6.65
C PHE A 98 7.27 12.71 6.21
N ALA A 99 7.17 13.89 5.59
CA ALA A 99 8.31 14.72 5.26
C ALA A 99 8.90 15.44 6.50
N GLY A 100 8.17 15.49 7.63
CA GLY A 100 8.60 16.11 8.87
C GLY A 100 7.74 17.29 9.34
N SER A 101 6.60 17.56 8.68
CA SER A 101 5.63 18.53 9.19
C SER A 101 4.93 18.01 10.44
N ASN A 102 4.68 18.88 11.41
CA ASN A 102 3.66 18.66 12.44
C ASN A 102 2.24 18.67 11.84
N ALA A 103 1.29 17.97 12.47
CA ALA A 103 -0.09 17.91 11.99
C ALA A 103 -0.92 19.16 12.34
N GLN A 104 -0.55 19.85 13.42
CA GLN A 104 -1.22 21.04 13.92
C GLN A 104 -0.27 21.99 14.64
N ALA A 105 -0.62 23.27 14.68
CA ALA A 105 0.10 24.31 15.42
C ALA A 105 -0.84 25.43 15.89
N GLY A 106 -0.45 26.07 16.99
CA GLY A 106 -0.88 27.41 17.38
C GLY A 106 -1.98 27.55 18.41
N VAL A 107 -2.17 28.80 18.81
CA VAL A 107 -3.11 29.28 19.83
C VAL A 107 -4.39 29.86 19.17
N PRO A 108 -5.41 30.32 19.92
CA PRO A 108 -6.60 30.94 19.33
C PRO A 108 -6.26 32.06 18.33
N ALA A 109 -7.02 32.13 17.23
CA ALA A 109 -6.78 32.98 16.04
C ALA A 109 -5.54 32.64 15.17
N GLY A 110 -4.68 31.71 15.58
CA GLY A 110 -3.54 31.19 14.79
C GLY A 110 -3.52 29.66 14.62
N ASN A 111 -4.57 28.96 15.07
CA ASN A 111 -4.65 27.50 15.04
C ASN A 111 -4.76 26.96 13.61
N ARG A 112 -3.76 26.20 13.18
CA ARG A 112 -3.65 25.60 11.85
C ARG A 112 -3.55 24.08 11.95
N LYS A 113 -4.23 23.40 11.05
CA LYS A 113 -4.22 21.93 10.91
C LYS A 113 -3.93 21.57 9.47
N ILE A 114 -2.92 20.74 9.24
CA ILE A 114 -2.46 20.45 7.88
C ILE A 114 -3.56 19.82 7.02
N GLY A 115 -4.42 18.98 7.62
CA GLY A 115 -5.58 18.39 6.93
C GLY A 115 -6.60 19.45 6.48
N ALA A 116 -6.93 20.41 7.34
CA ALA A 116 -7.84 21.49 7.01
C ALA A 116 -7.28 22.41 5.91
N LEU A 117 -5.99 22.78 6.00
CA LEU A 117 -5.30 23.57 4.99
C LEU A 117 -5.31 22.85 3.64
N ALA A 118 -4.90 21.57 3.62
CA ALA A 118 -4.89 20.77 2.40
C ALA A 118 -6.29 20.66 1.78
N ARG A 119 -7.34 20.44 2.58
CA ARG A 119 -8.73 20.40 2.11
C ARG A 119 -9.13 21.72 1.44
N MET A 120 -8.88 22.85 2.12
CA MET A 120 -9.27 24.17 1.62
C MET A 120 -8.51 24.52 0.33
N ILE A 121 -7.22 24.19 0.26
CA ILE A 121 -6.40 24.40 -0.94
C ILE A 121 -6.90 23.55 -2.11
N ALA A 122 -7.28 22.30 -1.86
CA ALA A 122 -7.86 21.41 -2.88
C ALA A 122 -9.29 21.80 -3.29
N GLY A 123 -9.95 22.68 -2.54
CA GLY A 123 -11.37 22.98 -2.76
C GLY A 123 -12.28 21.79 -2.45
N ALA A 124 -11.88 20.90 -1.55
CA ALA A 124 -12.69 19.77 -1.12
C ALA A 124 -13.73 20.20 -0.07
N ASP A 125 -14.92 19.59 -0.12
CA ASP A 125 -15.98 19.84 0.86
C ASP A 125 -15.61 19.30 2.25
N ARG A 126 -16.03 20.02 3.29
CA ARG A 126 -15.96 19.49 4.66
C ARG A 126 -16.99 18.38 4.82
N THR A 127 -16.54 17.21 5.26
CA THR A 127 -17.40 16.11 5.69
C THR A 127 -16.99 15.62 7.07
N GLY A 128 -17.87 14.90 7.75
CA GLY A 128 -17.51 14.22 9.01
C GLY A 128 -16.86 12.85 8.77
N VAL A 129 -16.24 12.29 9.81
CA VAL A 129 -15.55 10.98 9.76
C VAL A 129 -16.50 9.84 9.38
N ILE A 130 -17.79 10.01 9.67
CA ILE A 130 -18.89 9.13 9.26
C ILE A 130 -18.86 8.73 7.77
N ALA A 131 -18.41 9.64 6.90
CA ALA A 131 -18.40 9.48 5.45
C ALA A 131 -17.09 8.85 4.92
N ILE A 132 -16.06 8.72 5.75
CA ILE A 132 -14.75 8.21 5.35
C ILE A 132 -14.82 6.68 5.28
N PRO A 133 -14.61 6.06 4.10
CA PRO A 133 -14.60 4.60 3.99
C PRO A 133 -13.29 4.02 4.52
N THR A 134 -13.29 2.73 4.86
CA THR A 134 -12.03 2.00 5.03
C THR A 134 -11.39 1.69 3.67
N PRO A 135 -10.09 1.34 3.62
CA PRO A 135 -9.52 0.62 2.50
C PRO A 135 -10.34 -0.64 2.17
N LYS A 136 -10.34 -1.04 0.89
CA LYS A 136 -11.01 -2.27 0.46
C LYS A 136 -10.16 -3.49 0.83
N SER A 137 -10.73 -4.40 1.60
CA SER A 137 -10.17 -5.71 1.92
C SER A 137 -11.19 -6.81 1.59
N ASN A 138 -11.59 -6.90 0.31
CA ASN A 138 -12.79 -7.61 -0.21
C ASN A 138 -14.12 -6.88 0.06
N ASN A 139 -14.43 -6.66 1.34
CA ASN A 139 -15.50 -5.75 1.76
C ASN A 139 -14.90 -4.43 2.28
N LYS A 140 -15.77 -3.49 2.63
CA LYS A 140 -15.39 -2.23 3.28
C LYS A 140 -16.48 -1.80 4.26
N VAL A 141 -16.08 -1.08 5.28
CA VAL A 141 -16.98 -0.35 6.19
C VAL A 141 -16.67 1.14 6.10
N SER A 142 -17.22 1.96 7.00
CA SER A 142 -16.87 3.38 7.09
C SER A 142 -16.71 3.80 8.54
N GLY A 143 -16.17 5.02 8.74
CA GLY A 143 -16.08 5.66 10.05
C GLY A 143 -17.43 5.84 10.75
N PHE A 144 -18.56 5.54 10.09
CA PHE A 144 -19.87 5.45 10.72
C PHE A 144 -19.88 4.55 11.96
N ALA A 145 -19.20 3.41 11.94
CA ALA A 145 -19.17 2.51 13.08
C ALA A 145 -18.56 3.18 14.33
N ALA A 146 -17.44 3.90 14.17
CA ALA A 146 -16.83 4.67 15.25
C ALA A 146 -17.76 5.78 15.74
N VAL A 147 -18.29 6.60 14.83
CA VAL A 147 -19.17 7.74 15.16
C VAL A 147 -20.41 7.26 15.90
N GLN A 148 -21.08 6.20 15.41
CA GLN A 148 -22.28 5.66 16.04
C GLN A 148 -22.01 5.16 17.47
N ALA A 149 -20.91 4.44 17.68
CA ALA A 149 -20.55 3.91 18.99
C ALA A 149 -20.22 5.04 19.98
N ILE A 150 -19.45 6.04 19.55
CA ILE A 150 -19.08 7.20 20.36
C ILE A 150 -20.33 7.99 20.77
N TYR A 151 -21.24 8.29 19.85
CA TYR A 151 -22.45 9.06 20.17
C TYR A 151 -23.42 8.29 21.08
N SER A 152 -23.52 6.96 20.92
CA SER A 152 -24.27 6.12 21.86
C SER A 152 -23.68 6.19 23.27
N ALA A 153 -22.35 6.05 23.39
CA ALA A 153 -21.66 6.17 24.67
C ALA A 153 -21.77 7.58 25.29
N MET A 154 -21.77 8.62 24.46
CA MET A 154 -21.97 10.01 24.88
C MET A 154 -23.36 10.21 25.50
N ALA A 155 -24.41 9.69 24.86
CA ALA A 155 -25.78 9.77 25.37
C ALA A 155 -25.95 9.05 26.72
N GLU A 156 -25.17 7.99 26.93
CA GLU A 156 -25.12 7.22 28.18
C GLU A 156 -24.22 7.84 29.26
N GLY A 157 -23.54 8.96 28.98
CA GLY A 157 -22.62 9.61 29.93
C GLY A 157 -21.33 8.83 30.19
N LYS A 158 -20.89 8.00 29.24
CA LYS A 158 -19.73 7.11 29.38
C LYS A 158 -18.41 7.72 28.89
N LEU A 159 -18.45 8.88 28.20
CA LEU A 159 -17.23 9.52 27.70
C LEU A 159 -16.50 10.31 28.79
N THR A 160 -17.24 10.91 29.72
CA THR A 160 -16.68 11.64 30.86
C THR A 160 -17.65 11.60 32.04
N LYS A 161 -17.11 11.70 33.25
CA LYS A 161 -17.90 11.86 34.48
C LYS A 161 -18.54 13.24 34.65
N ILE A 162 -18.16 14.22 33.83
CA ILE A 162 -18.69 15.58 33.87
C ILE A 162 -20.12 15.61 33.32
N ASP A 163 -21.09 15.96 34.16
CA ASP A 163 -22.47 16.17 33.74
C ASP A 163 -22.67 17.60 33.24
N GLY A 164 -22.77 17.77 31.92
CA GLY A 164 -22.98 19.06 31.27
C GLY A 164 -24.21 19.84 31.78
N ARG A 165 -25.22 19.16 32.34
CA ARG A 165 -26.43 19.80 32.90
C ARG A 165 -26.16 20.54 34.21
N LYS A 166 -25.04 20.22 34.88
CA LYS A 166 -24.63 20.82 36.16
C LYS A 166 -23.64 21.97 35.99
N LEU A 167 -23.24 22.29 34.76
CA LEU A 167 -22.29 23.37 34.48
C LEU A 167 -22.95 24.74 34.75
N PRO A 168 -22.39 25.59 35.62
CA PRO A 168 -22.90 26.93 35.83
C PRO A 168 -22.78 27.80 34.57
N LEU A 169 -23.63 28.84 34.50
CA LEU A 169 -23.54 29.85 33.46
C LEU A 169 -22.13 30.48 33.45
N GLY A 170 -21.53 30.61 32.26
CA GLY A 170 -20.20 31.20 32.08
C GLY A 170 -19.02 30.26 32.31
N VAL A 171 -19.25 29.01 32.71
CA VAL A 171 -18.20 27.98 32.80
C VAL A 171 -18.03 27.28 31.46
N ALA A 172 -19.10 26.69 30.92
CA ALA A 172 -19.07 25.99 29.64
C ALA A 172 -18.75 26.94 28.47
N GLY A 173 -17.91 26.51 27.54
CA GLY A 173 -17.53 27.28 26.35
C GLY A 173 -16.52 28.41 26.60
N GLY A 174 -16.03 28.57 27.83
CA GLY A 174 -15.03 29.56 28.20
C GLY A 174 -13.73 28.94 28.73
N PRO A 175 -12.69 29.77 28.93
CA PRO A 175 -11.37 29.33 29.41
C PRO A 175 -11.42 28.73 30.83
N LEU A 176 -12.44 29.06 31.64
CA LEU A 176 -12.62 28.49 32.98
C LEU A 176 -12.94 26.99 32.96
N TYR A 177 -13.65 26.51 31.93
CA TYR A 177 -13.72 25.09 31.65
C TYR A 177 -12.47 24.63 30.92
N GLY A 178 -12.12 25.33 29.84
CA GLY A 178 -11.11 24.90 28.88
C GLY A 178 -9.70 24.72 29.45
N HIS A 179 -9.12 25.78 30.03
CA HIS A 179 -7.69 25.86 30.40
C HIS A 179 -7.42 25.63 31.89
N ASN A 180 -8.31 24.89 32.54
CA ASN A 180 -8.23 24.61 33.97
C ASN A 180 -8.56 23.13 34.20
N THR A 181 -8.44 22.69 35.46
CA THR A 181 -8.60 21.28 35.84
C THR A 181 -9.85 20.58 35.34
N LEU A 182 -10.99 21.30 35.23
CA LEU A 182 -12.21 20.67 34.71
C LEU A 182 -12.06 20.23 33.24
N GLY A 183 -11.32 20.99 32.43
CA GLY A 183 -11.06 20.70 31.01
C GLY A 183 -9.78 19.89 30.82
N GLU A 184 -8.62 20.51 31.03
CA GLU A 184 -7.29 19.95 30.66
C GLU A 184 -6.89 18.73 31.50
N ASP A 185 -7.37 18.63 32.75
CA ASP A 185 -6.99 17.53 33.64
C ASP A 185 -8.07 16.43 33.73
N ILE A 186 -9.33 16.74 33.40
CA ILE A 186 -10.46 15.80 33.58
C ILE A 186 -11.23 15.58 32.27
N GLY A 187 -11.89 16.62 31.76
CA GLY A 187 -12.84 16.49 30.67
C GLY A 187 -12.19 16.08 29.36
N PHE A 188 -11.19 16.83 28.89
CA PHE A 188 -10.52 16.56 27.61
C PHE A 188 -9.77 15.22 27.62
N PRO A 189 -9.00 14.86 28.67
CA PRO A 189 -8.39 13.53 28.75
C PRO A 189 -9.41 12.38 28.73
N GLU A 190 -10.45 12.45 29.57
CA GLU A 190 -11.48 11.39 29.64
C GLU A 190 -12.19 11.23 28.30
N VAL A 191 -12.67 12.33 27.70
CA VAL A 191 -13.39 12.29 26.41
C VAL A 191 -12.46 11.77 25.32
N SER A 192 -11.22 12.25 25.22
CA SER A 192 -10.26 11.83 24.19
C SER A 192 -9.99 10.33 24.26
N MET A 193 -9.64 9.82 25.45
CA MET A 193 -9.26 8.41 25.60
C MET A 193 -10.46 7.48 25.47
N ASN A 194 -11.59 7.80 26.11
CA ASN A 194 -12.77 6.93 26.08
C ASN A 194 -13.40 6.89 24.68
N ALA A 195 -13.54 8.04 24.02
CA ALA A 195 -14.12 8.09 22.68
C ALA A 195 -13.24 7.35 21.66
N ALA A 196 -11.91 7.58 21.69
CA ALA A 196 -11.01 6.92 20.76
C ALA A 196 -10.99 5.40 20.95
N ARG A 197 -10.90 4.91 22.21
CA ARG A 197 -10.98 3.47 22.52
C ARG A 197 -12.27 2.85 21.99
N ILE A 198 -13.42 3.43 22.33
CA ILE A 198 -14.75 2.95 21.90
C ILE A 198 -14.87 2.96 20.37
N GLY A 199 -14.43 4.05 19.72
CA GLY A 199 -14.47 4.18 18.27
C GLY A 199 -13.62 3.12 17.57
N THR A 200 -12.40 2.88 18.06
CA THR A 200 -11.48 1.88 17.52
C THR A 200 -12.02 0.46 17.68
N GLU A 201 -12.50 0.09 18.87
CA GLU A 201 -13.14 -1.21 19.11
C GLU A 201 -14.34 -1.42 18.18
N ALA A 202 -15.19 -0.40 18.01
CA ALA A 202 -16.34 -0.47 17.11
C ALA A 202 -15.95 -0.66 15.64
N MET A 203 -14.87 0.00 15.18
CA MET A 203 -14.34 -0.21 13.83
C MET A 203 -13.88 -1.65 13.64
N MET A 204 -13.10 -2.21 14.57
CA MET A 204 -12.63 -3.60 14.49
C MET A 204 -13.81 -4.59 14.46
N GLN A 205 -14.82 -4.37 15.30
CA GLN A 205 -16.06 -5.18 15.28
C GLN A 205 -16.80 -5.06 13.94
N ALA A 206 -16.84 -3.88 13.34
CA ALA A 206 -17.47 -3.70 12.03
C ALA A 206 -16.72 -4.44 10.91
N TYR A 207 -15.39 -4.46 10.93
CA TYR A 207 -14.59 -5.29 10.01
C TYR A 207 -14.97 -6.77 10.13
N TRP A 208 -14.92 -7.33 11.35
CA TRP A 208 -15.24 -8.73 11.58
C TRP A 208 -16.68 -9.07 11.22
N GLY A 209 -17.64 -8.19 11.55
CA GLY A 209 -19.04 -8.32 11.17
C GLY A 209 -19.27 -8.29 9.65
N ALA A 210 -18.38 -7.64 8.90
CA ALA A 210 -18.37 -7.64 7.44
C ALA A 210 -17.59 -8.83 6.84
N GLY A 211 -17.15 -9.80 7.65
CA GLY A 211 -16.44 -11.00 7.20
C GLY A 211 -15.02 -10.74 6.71
N ILE A 212 -14.37 -9.68 7.21
CA ILE A 212 -13.00 -9.30 6.84
C ILE A 212 -12.15 -9.09 8.09
N SER A 213 -10.86 -9.42 8.02
CA SER A 213 -9.94 -9.15 9.13
C SER A 213 -9.87 -7.66 9.40
N ALA A 214 -9.90 -7.27 10.67
CA ALA A 214 -9.71 -5.89 11.07
C ALA A 214 -8.33 -5.38 10.64
N SER A 215 -8.26 -4.13 10.23
CA SER A 215 -7.00 -3.38 10.12
C SER A 215 -6.81 -2.56 11.39
N PRO A 216 -5.96 -3.00 12.35
CA PRO A 216 -5.67 -2.26 13.58
C PRO A 216 -5.36 -0.79 13.33
N ILE A 217 -4.42 -0.49 12.42
CA ILE A 217 -3.98 0.89 12.19
C ILE A 217 -5.09 1.77 11.60
N ILE A 218 -5.87 1.29 10.64
CA ILE A 218 -6.97 2.07 10.07
C ILE A 218 -8.09 2.26 11.09
N SER A 219 -8.38 1.23 11.90
CA SER A 219 -9.39 1.30 12.96
C SER A 219 -8.98 2.29 14.04
N ALA A 220 -7.69 2.32 14.40
CA ALA A 220 -7.12 3.26 15.35
C ALA A 220 -7.20 4.71 14.84
N VAL A 221 -6.75 4.96 13.60
CA VAL A 221 -6.78 6.31 13.00
C VAL A 221 -8.23 6.81 12.84
N LEU A 222 -9.18 5.99 12.38
CA LEU A 222 -10.58 6.40 12.25
C LEU A 222 -11.26 6.59 13.61
N GLY A 223 -10.95 5.75 14.61
CA GLY A 223 -11.42 5.92 15.98
C GLY A 223 -10.92 7.23 16.61
N ALA A 224 -9.63 7.51 16.46
CA ALA A 224 -9.02 8.77 16.89
C ALA A 224 -9.62 9.97 16.14
N ALA A 225 -9.76 9.90 14.82
CA ALA A 225 -10.38 10.96 14.02
C ALA A 225 -11.80 11.28 14.50
N ALA A 226 -12.64 10.26 14.73
CA ALA A 226 -14.00 10.43 15.21
C ALA A 226 -14.06 11.02 16.63
N ALA A 227 -13.14 10.63 17.52
CA ALA A 227 -13.00 11.26 18.84
C ALA A 227 -12.61 12.75 18.73
N LEU A 228 -11.68 13.07 17.83
CA LEU A 228 -11.19 14.43 17.61
C LEU A 228 -12.17 15.35 16.85
N GLU A 229 -13.32 14.82 16.39
CA GLU A 229 -14.45 15.66 15.95
C GLU A 229 -15.22 16.29 17.12
N ILE A 230 -15.17 15.67 18.31
CA ILE A 230 -15.97 16.09 19.48
C ILE A 230 -15.14 16.70 20.62
N VAL A 231 -13.84 16.37 20.71
CA VAL A 231 -12.93 16.94 21.70
C VAL A 231 -12.03 18.00 21.06
N HIS A 232 -11.59 18.99 21.85
CA HIS A 232 -10.61 19.98 21.38
C HIS A 232 -9.25 19.30 21.15
N PRO A 233 -8.77 19.16 19.90
CA PRO A 233 -7.58 18.35 19.59
C PRO A 233 -6.26 18.99 20.04
N ASP A 234 -6.25 20.31 20.27
CA ASP A 234 -5.08 21.07 20.67
C ASP A 234 -5.03 21.33 22.18
N ALA A 235 -6.04 20.89 22.94
CA ALA A 235 -6.05 21.12 24.37
C ALA A 235 -4.81 20.48 25.01
N PHE A 236 -4.10 21.29 25.79
CA PHE A 236 -3.08 20.78 26.68
C PHE A 236 -3.74 19.92 27.76
N VAL A 237 -2.94 19.05 28.36
CA VAL A 237 -3.42 18.14 29.39
C VAL A 237 -2.54 18.25 30.61
N GLY A 238 -3.08 17.86 31.77
CA GLY A 238 -2.36 17.92 33.03
C GLY A 238 -1.02 17.16 32.99
N GLU A 239 -0.07 17.60 33.82
CA GLU A 239 1.31 17.07 33.86
C GLU A 239 1.38 15.56 34.13
N GLU A 240 0.33 14.98 34.74
CA GLU A 240 0.20 13.53 34.96
C GLU A 240 0.14 12.72 33.66
N TYR A 241 -0.24 13.34 32.55
CA TYR A 241 -0.27 12.73 31.22
C TYR A 241 1.01 12.97 30.42
N GLY A 242 1.76 14.03 30.72
CA GLY A 242 3.04 14.37 30.10
C GLY A 242 3.38 15.87 30.19
N GLY A 243 4.54 16.26 29.64
CA GLY A 243 5.02 17.64 29.67
C GLY A 243 4.12 18.63 28.93
N PHE A 244 4.11 19.88 29.38
CA PHE A 244 3.44 20.98 28.69
C PHE A 244 4.04 21.17 27.29
N PHE A 245 3.20 21.29 26.26
CA PHE A 245 3.53 21.19 24.82
C PHE A 245 3.92 19.81 24.30
N ASP A 246 4.24 18.83 25.15
CA ASP A 246 4.59 17.47 24.72
C ASP A 246 3.35 16.60 24.56
N VAL A 247 2.29 16.80 25.34
CA VAL A 247 1.07 15.97 25.27
C VAL A 247 -0.17 16.85 25.09
N ASN A 248 -1.08 16.39 24.23
CA ASN A 248 -2.36 17.04 23.96
C ASN A 248 -3.46 15.98 23.76
N SER A 249 -4.71 16.42 23.61
CA SER A 249 -5.85 15.54 23.34
C SER A 249 -5.64 14.60 22.15
N ALA A 250 -4.99 15.06 21.07
CA ALA A 250 -4.70 14.22 19.90
C ALA A 250 -3.77 13.06 20.24
N TYR A 251 -2.71 13.31 21.03
CA TYR A 251 -1.83 12.26 21.54
C TYR A 251 -2.58 11.26 22.43
N LEU A 252 -3.42 11.74 23.36
CA LEU A 252 -4.20 10.85 24.23
C LEU A 252 -5.22 10.00 23.46
N ALA A 253 -5.87 10.58 22.45
CA ALA A 253 -6.74 9.84 21.54
C ALA A 253 -5.95 8.75 20.78
N GLY A 254 -4.79 9.10 20.23
CA GLY A 254 -3.89 8.16 19.56
C GLY A 254 -3.42 7.04 20.48
N LYS A 255 -3.02 7.35 21.73
CA LYS A 255 -2.62 6.37 22.74
C LYS A 255 -3.74 5.36 23.04
N ALA A 256 -4.93 5.85 23.33
CA ALA A 256 -6.07 4.98 23.64
C ALA A 256 -6.49 4.13 22.43
N ALA A 257 -6.44 4.69 21.22
CA ALA A 257 -6.71 3.96 19.98
C ALA A 257 -5.67 2.87 19.71
N CYS A 258 -4.37 3.15 19.88
CA CYS A 258 -3.31 2.15 19.71
C CYS A 258 -3.45 1.01 20.72
N GLN A 259 -3.71 1.32 21.99
CA GLN A 259 -3.93 0.31 23.03
C GLN A 259 -5.14 -0.57 22.72
N ALA A 260 -6.24 0.01 22.24
CA ALA A 260 -7.43 -0.73 21.83
C ALA A 260 -7.18 -1.65 20.63
N ALA A 261 -6.36 -1.20 19.68
CA ALA A 261 -6.04 -1.91 18.46
C ALA A 261 -4.88 -2.92 18.61
N GLY A 262 -4.16 -2.92 19.74
CA GLY A 262 -2.98 -3.74 19.94
C GLY A 262 -1.77 -3.28 19.11
N ILE A 263 -1.68 -1.99 18.80
CA ILE A 263 -0.55 -1.42 18.04
C ILE A 263 0.63 -1.20 19.00
N PRO A 264 1.85 -1.66 18.67
CA PRO A 264 3.04 -1.41 19.48
C PRO A 264 3.28 0.07 19.75
N GLU A 265 3.94 0.41 20.85
CA GLU A 265 4.23 1.83 21.19
C GLU A 265 5.13 2.52 20.17
N LYS A 266 5.96 1.73 19.47
CA LYS A 266 6.92 2.19 18.47
C LYS A 266 6.74 1.46 17.15
N LEU A 267 6.89 2.20 16.06
CA LEU A 267 6.93 1.67 14.70
C LEU A 267 8.25 2.06 14.04
N HIS A 268 8.76 1.20 13.16
CA HIS A 268 10.07 1.41 12.54
C HIS A 268 9.93 1.56 11.03
N MET A 269 10.43 2.66 10.49
CA MET A 269 10.41 2.92 9.05
C MET A 269 11.33 1.92 8.32
N ARG A 270 10.79 1.21 7.32
CA ARG A 270 11.57 0.31 6.47
C ARG A 270 12.69 1.09 5.77
N GLY A 271 13.86 0.48 5.68
CA GLY A 271 15.03 1.03 5.00
C GLY A 271 15.82 2.09 5.77
N THR A 272 15.18 2.85 6.67
CA THR A 272 15.87 3.90 7.45
C THR A 272 16.03 3.59 8.93
N ASP A 273 15.17 2.71 9.46
CA ASP A 273 15.08 2.32 10.88
C ASP A 273 14.69 3.46 11.83
N GLU A 274 14.16 4.55 11.27
CA GLU A 274 13.63 5.66 12.07
C GLU A 274 12.46 5.17 12.94
N GLU A 275 12.53 5.49 14.22
CA GLU A 275 11.53 5.14 15.22
C GLU A 275 10.44 6.22 15.27
N TYR A 276 9.18 5.79 15.20
CA TYR A 276 8.00 6.63 15.33
C TYR A 276 7.26 6.28 16.63
N ASP A 277 6.84 7.30 17.38
CA ASP A 277 5.84 7.12 18.45
C ASP A 277 4.47 6.85 17.81
N SER A 278 3.96 5.63 18.00
CA SER A 278 2.68 5.20 17.42
C SER A 278 1.50 6.02 17.92
N PHE A 279 1.53 6.50 19.16
CA PHE A 279 0.44 7.27 19.74
C PHE A 279 0.37 8.65 19.08
N ARG A 280 1.52 9.28 18.88
CA ARG A 280 1.62 10.53 18.11
C ARG A 280 1.16 10.32 16.67
N LEU A 281 1.70 9.30 15.99
CA LEU A 281 1.36 9.00 14.60
C LEU A 281 -0.15 8.83 14.42
N VAL A 282 -0.81 7.99 15.23
CA VAL A 282 -2.25 7.73 15.11
C VAL A 282 -3.07 8.98 15.43
N GLY A 283 -2.69 9.73 16.48
CA GLY A 283 -3.37 10.98 16.84
C GLY A 283 -3.30 12.03 15.72
N ASP A 284 -2.11 12.25 15.18
CA ASP A 284 -1.83 13.23 14.12
C ASP A 284 -2.52 12.85 12.81
N LEU A 285 -2.49 11.58 12.42
CA LEU A 285 -3.24 11.07 11.27
C LEU A 285 -4.76 11.19 11.50
N GLY A 286 -5.22 11.06 12.74
CA GLY A 286 -6.61 11.33 13.14
C GLY A 286 -7.00 12.80 12.94
N VAL A 287 -6.13 13.74 13.32
CA VAL A 287 -6.28 15.18 13.06
C VAL A 287 -6.34 15.45 11.55
N ILE A 288 -5.51 14.77 10.75
CA ILE A 288 -5.56 14.91 9.29
C ILE A 288 -6.89 14.41 8.74
N LEU A 289 -7.29 13.17 9.06
CA LEU A 289 -8.48 12.56 8.47
C LEU A 289 -9.78 13.28 8.83
N LYS A 290 -9.93 13.77 10.06
CA LYS A 290 -11.18 14.44 10.47
C LYS A 290 -11.45 15.73 9.67
N ASP A 291 -10.40 16.36 9.12
CA ASP A 291 -10.49 17.67 8.48
C ASP A 291 -10.34 17.62 6.95
N ILE A 292 -9.95 16.47 6.36
CA ILE A 292 -9.57 16.34 4.94
C ILE A 292 -10.73 16.29 3.94
N GLY A 293 -11.97 16.09 4.42
CA GLY A 293 -13.14 15.82 3.59
C GLY A 293 -13.41 14.32 3.45
N ALA A 294 -14.04 13.91 2.33
CA ALA A 294 -14.43 12.52 2.09
C ALA A 294 -13.54 11.87 1.01
N PRO A 295 -12.38 11.31 1.38
CA PRO A 295 -11.57 10.55 0.44
C PRO A 295 -12.35 9.32 -0.05
N THR A 296 -12.08 8.91 -1.27
CA THR A 296 -12.68 7.71 -1.84
C THR A 296 -12.03 6.45 -1.27
N VAL A 297 -12.64 5.29 -1.48
CA VAL A 297 -12.06 3.99 -1.07
C VAL A 297 -10.64 3.82 -1.59
N VAL A 298 -10.37 4.23 -2.83
CA VAL A 298 -9.05 4.07 -3.46
C VAL A 298 -8.04 5.09 -2.94
N GLY A 299 -8.52 6.27 -2.52
CA GLY A 299 -7.72 7.22 -1.75
C GLY A 299 -7.30 6.63 -0.41
N MET A 300 -8.26 6.07 0.33
CA MET A 300 -7.99 5.39 1.60
C MET A 300 -7.10 4.15 1.43
N MET A 301 -7.22 3.41 0.33
CA MET A 301 -6.28 2.34 -0.01
C MET A 301 -4.87 2.90 -0.19
N SER A 302 -4.69 3.94 -0.99
CA SER A 302 -3.36 4.55 -1.20
C SER A 302 -2.75 5.05 0.12
N PHE A 303 -3.59 5.60 1.01
CA PHE A 303 -3.21 5.99 2.37
C PHE A 303 -2.82 4.79 3.25
N GLY A 304 -3.63 3.74 3.32
CA GLY A 304 -3.29 2.52 4.07
C GLY A 304 -2.04 1.82 3.54
N GLU A 305 -1.80 1.91 2.23
CA GLU A 305 -0.60 1.40 1.58
C GLU A 305 0.66 2.24 1.90
N MET A 306 0.54 3.56 2.12
CA MET A 306 1.65 4.39 2.63
C MET A 306 2.09 3.93 4.03
N LEU A 307 1.14 3.52 4.89
CA LEU A 307 1.43 2.99 6.23
C LEU A 307 2.14 1.63 6.20
N CYS A 308 2.21 0.97 5.04
CA CYS A 308 3.00 -0.26 4.89
C CYS A 308 4.50 0.00 4.84
N ALA A 309 4.91 1.27 4.83
CA ALA A 309 6.31 1.65 4.95
C ALA A 309 6.91 1.29 6.32
N PHE A 310 6.10 0.98 7.33
CA PHE A 310 6.58 0.46 8.62
C PHE A 310 6.91 -1.05 8.55
N LYS A 311 7.89 -1.49 9.34
CA LYS A 311 8.31 -2.90 9.42
C LYS A 311 7.21 -3.78 10.01
N GLU A 312 6.45 -3.24 10.95
CA GLU A 312 5.34 -3.89 11.65
C GLU A 312 4.04 -3.93 10.81
N SER A 313 4.10 -3.58 9.51
CA SER A 313 2.93 -3.43 8.63
C SER A 313 1.93 -4.60 8.70
N VAL A 314 2.43 -5.83 8.78
CA VAL A 314 1.59 -7.04 8.89
C VAL A 314 0.88 -7.11 10.24
N GLU A 315 1.58 -6.81 11.34
CA GLU A 315 1.05 -6.84 12.71
C GLU A 315 -0.03 -5.78 12.90
N ILE A 316 0.20 -4.56 12.40
CA ILE A 316 -0.76 -3.46 12.51
C ILE A 316 -1.86 -3.50 11.43
N GLY A 317 -1.88 -4.54 10.60
CA GLY A 317 -2.81 -4.72 9.49
C GLY A 317 -2.86 -3.52 8.54
N ALA A 318 -1.71 -2.90 8.27
CA ALA A 318 -1.55 -2.05 7.09
C ALA A 318 -1.71 -2.92 5.82
N GLY A 319 -1.88 -2.29 4.65
CA GLY A 319 -1.95 -3.01 3.36
C GLY A 319 -0.72 -3.90 3.04
N PHE A 320 -0.51 -4.24 1.77
CA PHE A 320 0.50 -5.24 1.39
C PHE A 320 1.61 -4.70 0.47
N SER A 321 1.60 -3.41 0.10
CA SER A 321 2.65 -2.81 -0.74
C SER A 321 4.01 -2.62 -0.08
N GLY A 322 4.13 -2.90 1.23
CA GLY A 322 5.40 -2.99 1.96
C GLY A 322 6.07 -4.37 1.93
N GLY A 323 5.41 -5.38 1.32
CA GLY A 323 5.80 -6.78 1.37
C GLY A 323 4.97 -7.60 2.36
N PRO A 324 5.05 -8.95 2.31
CA PRO A 324 5.94 -9.72 1.45
C PRO A 324 5.37 -10.10 0.09
N ILE A 325 4.09 -9.81 -0.16
CA ILE A 325 3.36 -10.14 -1.39
C ILE A 325 3.22 -8.93 -2.30
N MET A 326 3.60 -9.05 -3.57
CA MET A 326 3.51 -7.99 -4.58
C MET A 326 2.05 -7.67 -4.93
N PRO A 327 1.53 -6.47 -4.58
CA PRO A 327 0.18 -6.07 -4.95
C PRO A 327 0.07 -5.77 -6.46
N PRO A 328 -1.16 -5.66 -7.00
CA PRO A 328 -1.38 -5.05 -8.31
C PRO A 328 -0.73 -3.65 -8.39
N LEU A 329 -0.24 -3.26 -9.57
CA LEU A 329 0.55 -2.03 -9.73
C LEU A 329 -0.19 -0.76 -9.31
N GLY A 330 -1.52 -0.79 -9.30
CA GLY A 330 -2.36 0.31 -8.84
C GLY A 330 -2.36 0.58 -7.32
N HIS A 331 -1.70 -0.24 -6.51
CA HIS A 331 -1.73 -0.15 -5.04
C HIS A 331 -0.39 0.24 -4.42
N MET A 332 0.68 0.36 -5.22
CA MET A 332 2.02 0.55 -4.69
C MET A 332 2.25 1.99 -4.19
N THR A 333 2.24 2.22 -2.88
CA THR A 333 2.58 3.53 -2.29
C THR A 333 3.52 3.45 -1.08
N ALA A 334 3.76 2.28 -0.48
CA ALA A 334 4.74 2.15 0.62
C ALA A 334 6.13 2.68 0.22
N ASP A 335 6.63 2.27 -0.96
CA ASP A 335 7.93 2.68 -1.47
C ASP A 335 8.05 4.20 -1.64
N THR A 336 6.93 4.92 -1.78
CA THR A 336 6.90 6.39 -1.86
C THR A 336 7.36 7.00 -0.55
N ILE A 337 6.88 6.49 0.58
CA ILE A 337 7.28 6.96 1.90
C ILE A 337 8.70 6.47 2.23
N ILE A 338 9.04 5.23 1.90
CA ILE A 338 10.41 4.71 2.10
C ILE A 338 11.44 5.56 1.34
N ALA A 339 11.17 5.87 0.07
CA ALA A 339 12.06 6.73 -0.73
C ALA A 339 12.13 8.16 -0.18
N LEU A 340 11.01 8.74 0.24
CA LEU A 340 10.98 10.07 0.86
C LEU A 340 11.84 10.11 2.12
N ARG A 341 11.63 9.19 3.07
CA ARG A 341 12.41 9.14 4.31
C ARG A 341 13.89 8.83 4.06
N SER A 342 14.18 7.98 3.08
CA SER A 342 15.57 7.69 2.69
C SER A 342 16.27 8.93 2.13
N LEU A 343 15.60 9.68 1.24
CA LEU A 343 16.15 10.95 0.74
C LEU A 343 16.35 11.96 1.85
N ILE A 344 15.44 12.07 2.82
CA ILE A 344 15.60 12.96 3.97
C ILE A 344 16.82 12.55 4.81
N LYS A 345 16.96 11.25 5.11
CA LYS A 345 18.10 10.70 5.86
C LYS A 345 19.44 10.99 5.21
N PHE A 346 19.48 10.99 3.87
CA PHE A 346 20.71 11.25 3.09
C PHE A 346 20.73 12.64 2.45
N GLU A 347 20.02 13.62 3.02
CA GLU A 347 20.08 15.04 2.63
C GLU A 347 19.83 15.27 1.11
N GLY A 348 18.99 14.45 0.49
CA GLY A 348 18.64 14.52 -0.93
C GLY A 348 19.54 13.69 -1.86
N ASP A 349 20.48 12.89 -1.33
CA ASP A 349 21.30 11.97 -2.14
C ASP A 349 20.45 10.81 -2.69
N VAL A 350 20.21 10.88 -4.00
CA VAL A 350 19.40 9.91 -4.74
C VAL A 350 20.08 8.54 -4.86
N GLU A 351 21.42 8.48 -4.93
CA GLU A 351 22.14 7.21 -5.11
C GLU A 351 22.07 6.39 -3.81
N GLN A 352 22.35 7.00 -2.65
CA GLN A 352 22.24 6.34 -1.36
C GLN A 352 20.80 5.94 -1.02
N ALA A 353 19.82 6.80 -1.34
CA ALA A 353 18.41 6.45 -1.16
C ALA A 353 17.98 5.30 -2.11
N ALA A 354 18.57 5.20 -3.31
CA ALA A 354 18.29 4.13 -4.25
C ALA A 354 18.85 2.78 -3.76
N ASP A 355 20.00 2.77 -3.11
CA ASP A 355 20.57 1.57 -2.47
C ASP A 355 19.64 1.02 -1.37
N VAL A 356 19.01 1.90 -0.59
CA VAL A 356 18.00 1.50 0.40
C VAL A 356 16.79 0.84 -0.28
N ILE A 357 16.27 1.44 -1.35
CA ILE A 357 15.15 0.84 -2.11
C ILE A 357 15.54 -0.53 -2.68
N ALA A 358 16.75 -0.67 -3.20
CA ALA A 358 17.26 -1.93 -3.73
C ALA A 358 17.29 -3.02 -2.65
N GLU A 359 17.79 -2.70 -1.45
CA GLU A 359 17.89 -3.66 -0.35
C GLU A 359 16.51 -4.03 0.22
N VAL A 360 15.59 -3.06 0.35
CA VAL A 360 14.19 -3.33 0.73
C VAL A 360 13.54 -4.29 -0.27
N LYS A 361 13.68 -4.07 -1.59
CA LYS A 361 13.12 -4.96 -2.60
C LYS A 361 13.71 -6.36 -2.58
N LYS A 362 14.99 -6.47 -2.23
CA LYS A 362 15.70 -7.75 -2.16
C LYS A 362 15.28 -8.61 -0.96
N ASN A 363 15.02 -7.99 0.19
CA ASN A 363 14.86 -8.72 1.45
C ASN A 363 13.40 -8.91 1.86
N GLU A 364 12.53 -7.95 1.58
CA GLU A 364 11.18 -7.93 2.14
C GLU A 364 10.15 -8.69 1.28
N TRP A 365 10.53 -9.23 0.12
CA TRP A 365 9.58 -9.79 -0.86
C TRP A 365 9.79 -11.28 -1.13
N LEU A 366 8.69 -12.00 -1.41
CA LEU A 366 8.71 -13.40 -1.84
C LEU A 366 9.27 -13.57 -3.26
N ASP A 367 9.02 -12.62 -4.15
CA ASP A 367 9.62 -12.55 -5.48
C ASP A 367 10.32 -11.19 -5.69
N PRO A 368 11.57 -11.04 -5.20
CA PRO A 368 12.31 -9.78 -5.31
C PRO A 368 12.53 -9.28 -6.75
N GLU A 369 12.71 -10.21 -7.71
CA GLU A 369 12.96 -9.86 -9.10
C GLU A 369 11.71 -9.20 -9.69
N ILE A 370 10.54 -9.81 -9.49
CA ILE A 370 9.28 -9.24 -9.94
C ILE A 370 8.91 -7.99 -9.14
N ALA A 371 9.21 -7.94 -7.85
CA ALA A 371 8.96 -6.77 -7.03
C ALA A 371 9.72 -5.52 -7.52
N ALA A 372 10.99 -5.69 -7.88
CA ALA A 372 11.79 -4.62 -8.47
C ALA A 372 11.28 -4.21 -9.86
N VAL A 373 10.93 -5.18 -10.71
CA VAL A 373 10.35 -4.89 -12.05
C VAL A 373 9.03 -4.13 -11.93
N ALA A 374 8.17 -4.51 -10.98
CA ALA A 374 6.89 -3.89 -10.70
C ALA A 374 7.05 -2.43 -10.27
N LEU A 375 7.88 -2.19 -9.25
CA LEU A 375 8.18 -0.83 -8.76
C LEU A 375 8.76 0.03 -9.89
N ASN A 376 9.71 -0.50 -10.66
CA ASN A 376 10.30 0.24 -11.76
C ASN A 376 9.25 0.62 -12.82
N THR A 377 8.36 -0.32 -13.16
CA THR A 377 7.29 -0.12 -14.15
C THR A 377 6.36 1.01 -13.71
N ILE A 378 5.86 0.97 -12.47
CA ILE A 378 4.94 2.01 -11.99
C ILE A 378 5.66 3.36 -11.79
N ALA A 379 6.90 3.38 -11.31
CA ALA A 379 7.66 4.62 -11.14
C ALA A 379 7.92 5.32 -12.49
N ARG A 380 8.33 4.57 -13.53
CA ARG A 380 8.44 5.12 -14.89
C ARG A 380 7.10 5.59 -15.43
N LYS A 381 6.01 4.89 -15.07
CA LYS A 381 4.68 5.30 -15.51
C LYS A 381 4.28 6.64 -14.88
N THR A 382 4.57 6.82 -13.59
CA THR A 382 4.40 8.08 -12.87
C THR A 382 5.21 9.21 -13.53
N GLU A 383 6.43 8.95 -14.00
CA GLU A 383 7.25 9.95 -14.70
C GLU A 383 6.67 10.48 -16.03
N GLN A 384 5.64 9.83 -16.58
CA GLN A 384 4.88 10.36 -17.71
C GLN A 384 3.82 11.39 -17.30
N VAL A 385 3.46 11.44 -16.01
CA VAL A 385 2.58 12.45 -15.43
C VAL A 385 3.42 13.51 -14.74
N ARG A 386 4.17 13.13 -13.69
CA ARG A 386 5.04 14.04 -12.96
C ARG A 386 6.32 13.34 -12.47
N ARG A 387 7.46 13.88 -12.92
CA ARG A 387 8.80 13.42 -12.51
C ARG A 387 9.23 14.11 -11.23
N GLY A 388 10.14 13.47 -10.50
CA GLY A 388 10.76 14.07 -9.33
C GLY A 388 11.72 13.12 -8.61
N PRO A 389 12.23 13.55 -7.45
CA PRO A 389 13.24 12.82 -6.68
C PRO A 389 12.79 11.41 -6.26
N ILE A 390 11.51 11.24 -5.94
CA ILE A 390 10.95 9.98 -5.44
C ILE A 390 10.99 8.90 -6.53
N THR A 391 10.42 9.18 -7.70
CA THR A 391 10.41 8.21 -8.81
C THR A 391 11.81 7.97 -9.34
N ARG A 392 12.68 8.99 -9.38
CA ARG A 392 14.08 8.84 -9.80
C ARG A 392 14.81 7.84 -8.91
N THR A 393 14.66 7.96 -7.60
CA THR A 393 15.24 7.04 -6.60
C THR A 393 14.75 5.61 -6.80
N MET A 394 13.43 5.42 -6.95
CA MET A 394 12.84 4.11 -7.19
C MET A 394 13.34 3.45 -8.48
N ILE A 395 13.42 4.23 -9.57
CA ILE A 395 13.89 3.74 -10.87
C ILE A 395 15.36 3.32 -10.77
N LEU A 396 16.20 4.17 -10.18
CA LEU A 396 17.62 3.90 -10.01
C LEU A 396 17.86 2.62 -9.18
N GLY A 397 17.18 2.48 -8.04
CA GLY A 397 17.34 1.32 -7.15
C GLY A 397 16.85 0.00 -7.74
N THR A 398 16.09 0.03 -8.84
CA THR A 398 15.50 -1.17 -9.46
C THR A 398 15.93 -1.41 -10.90
N ASP A 399 16.58 -0.45 -11.56
CA ASP A 399 16.94 -0.52 -12.98
C ASP A 399 17.90 -1.68 -13.28
N GLY A 400 18.86 -1.95 -12.39
CA GLY A 400 19.80 -3.06 -12.51
C GLY A 400 19.09 -4.41 -12.53
N VAL A 401 18.21 -4.64 -11.54
CA VAL A 401 17.43 -5.89 -11.44
C VAL A 401 16.49 -6.04 -12.64
N ARG A 402 15.75 -4.99 -13.03
CA ARG A 402 14.88 -5.02 -14.22
C ARG A 402 15.66 -5.39 -15.47
N SER A 403 16.83 -4.78 -15.68
CA SER A 403 17.64 -5.00 -16.88
C SER A 403 18.18 -6.43 -16.95
N VAL A 404 18.70 -6.94 -15.84
CA VAL A 404 19.18 -8.34 -15.74
C VAL A 404 18.03 -9.32 -15.95
N ALA A 405 16.87 -9.08 -15.34
CA ALA A 405 15.70 -9.93 -15.47
C ALA A 405 15.27 -10.12 -16.93
N ILE A 406 15.25 -9.03 -17.71
CA ILE A 406 14.88 -9.03 -19.13
C ILE A 406 15.97 -9.70 -19.98
N VAL A 407 17.24 -9.33 -19.80
CA VAL A 407 18.35 -9.88 -20.58
C VAL A 407 18.54 -11.37 -20.33
N ARG A 408 18.44 -11.84 -19.08
CA ARG A 408 18.53 -13.25 -18.70
C ARG A 408 17.49 -14.08 -19.45
N ARG A 409 16.23 -13.64 -19.43
CA ARG A 409 15.12 -14.30 -20.12
C ARG A 409 15.32 -14.32 -21.63
N ALA A 410 15.78 -13.21 -22.22
CA ALA A 410 16.02 -13.13 -23.65
C ALA A 410 17.13 -14.10 -24.10
N LYS A 411 18.23 -14.18 -23.33
CA LYS A 411 19.33 -15.13 -23.58
C LYS A 411 18.87 -16.58 -23.43
N LYS A 412 18.19 -16.92 -22.32
CA LYS A 412 17.66 -18.26 -22.09
C LYS A 412 16.72 -18.68 -23.22
N ALA A 413 15.77 -17.83 -23.57
CA ALA A 413 14.83 -18.12 -24.66
C ALA A 413 15.53 -18.35 -26.00
N TYR A 414 16.55 -17.54 -26.33
CA TYR A 414 17.30 -17.71 -27.57
C TYR A 414 18.03 -19.06 -27.62
N GLU A 415 18.78 -19.41 -26.57
CA GLU A 415 19.54 -20.66 -26.53
C GLU A 415 18.61 -21.89 -26.52
N ASP A 416 17.54 -21.84 -25.74
CA ASP A 416 16.58 -22.95 -25.64
C ASP A 416 15.83 -23.17 -26.97
N ILE A 417 15.34 -22.11 -27.60
CA ILE A 417 14.65 -22.21 -28.90
C ILE A 417 15.61 -22.71 -29.97
N LYS A 418 16.85 -22.21 -29.98
CA LYS A 418 17.89 -22.66 -30.90
C LYS A 418 18.23 -24.14 -30.71
N SER A 419 18.13 -24.65 -29.48
CA SER A 419 18.30 -26.08 -29.17
C SER A 419 17.08 -26.94 -29.53
N GLY A 420 16.00 -26.34 -30.04
CA GLY A 420 14.81 -27.05 -30.52
C GLY A 420 13.63 -27.06 -29.54
N LYS A 421 13.70 -26.37 -28.39
CA LYS A 421 12.55 -26.25 -27.48
C LYS A 421 11.47 -25.36 -28.08
N SER A 422 10.21 -25.67 -27.77
CA SER A 422 9.09 -24.80 -28.14
C SER A 422 9.06 -23.54 -27.27
N VAL A 423 8.44 -22.45 -27.78
CA VAL A 423 8.24 -21.22 -27.01
C VAL A 423 7.42 -21.47 -25.74
N GLU A 424 6.42 -22.37 -25.83
CA GLU A 424 5.58 -22.78 -24.71
C GLU A 424 6.42 -23.42 -23.59
N ASP A 425 7.34 -24.32 -23.94
CA ASP A 425 8.20 -25.00 -22.97
C ASP A 425 9.18 -24.04 -22.29
N VAL A 426 9.76 -23.11 -23.04
CA VAL A 426 10.65 -22.08 -22.49
C VAL A 426 9.94 -21.23 -21.44
N VAL A 427 8.73 -20.75 -21.74
CA VAL A 427 7.96 -19.94 -20.79
C VAL A 427 7.54 -20.77 -19.57
N ARG A 428 7.12 -22.03 -19.79
CA ARG A 428 6.76 -22.94 -18.72
C ARG A 428 7.92 -23.19 -17.76
N GLU A 429 9.14 -23.37 -18.26
CA GLU A 429 10.35 -23.48 -17.42
C GLU A 429 10.59 -22.21 -16.59
N LEU A 430 10.47 -21.02 -17.18
CA LEU A 430 10.62 -19.74 -16.47
C LEU A 430 9.57 -19.55 -15.36
N ASP A 431 8.32 -19.97 -15.61
CA ASP A 431 7.27 -19.94 -14.60
C ASP A 431 7.52 -20.94 -13.47
N LEU A 432 8.03 -22.14 -13.77
CA LEU A 432 8.41 -23.11 -12.75
C LEU A 432 9.61 -22.64 -11.90
N GLU A 433 10.60 -21.98 -12.51
CA GLU A 433 11.70 -21.32 -11.78
C GLU A 433 11.17 -20.26 -10.80
N ARG A 434 10.23 -19.43 -11.25
CA ARG A 434 9.58 -18.41 -10.44
C ARG A 434 8.78 -19.03 -9.28
N LYS A 435 7.94 -20.02 -9.57
CA LYS A 435 7.16 -20.76 -8.57
C LYS A 435 8.06 -21.31 -7.47
N LYS A 436 9.17 -21.96 -7.85
CA LYS A 436 10.15 -22.50 -6.91
C LYS A 436 10.80 -21.42 -6.05
N THR A 437 11.05 -20.25 -6.62
CA THR A 437 11.57 -19.09 -5.88
C THR A 437 10.58 -18.64 -4.81
N VAL A 438 9.30 -18.48 -5.16
CA VAL A 438 8.22 -18.12 -4.22
C VAL A 438 8.06 -19.17 -3.13
N GLU A 439 8.00 -20.46 -3.50
CA GLU A 439 7.92 -21.58 -2.54
C GLU A 439 9.07 -21.56 -1.52
N THR A 440 10.32 -21.42 -2.01
CA THR A 440 11.52 -21.45 -1.17
C THR A 440 11.59 -20.24 -0.25
N ARG A 441 11.29 -19.03 -0.77
CA ARG A 441 11.36 -17.81 0.01
C ARG A 441 10.21 -17.69 1.00
N ALA A 442 9.00 -18.12 0.63
CA ALA A 442 7.87 -18.17 1.55
C ALA A 442 8.15 -19.15 2.69
N ALA A 443 8.70 -20.32 2.40
CA ALA A 443 9.08 -21.30 3.41
C ALA A 443 10.11 -20.72 4.40
N ALA A 444 11.17 -20.06 3.89
CA ALA A 444 12.19 -19.45 4.73
C ALA A 444 11.63 -18.29 5.59
N MET A 445 10.88 -17.38 4.99
CA MET A 445 10.32 -16.21 5.67
C MET A 445 9.28 -16.61 6.71
N LEU A 446 8.30 -17.43 6.33
CA LEU A 446 7.23 -17.84 7.22
C LEU A 446 7.75 -18.78 8.31
N GLY A 447 8.71 -19.65 8.00
CA GLY A 447 9.37 -20.47 9.02
C GLY A 447 10.12 -19.63 10.06
N ALA A 448 10.82 -18.58 9.63
CA ALA A 448 11.47 -17.64 10.55
C ALA A 448 10.45 -16.86 11.40
N MET A 449 9.33 -16.42 10.83
CA MET A 449 8.27 -15.70 11.54
C MET A 449 7.54 -16.57 12.56
N THR A 450 7.33 -17.84 12.27
CA THR A 450 6.57 -18.76 13.15
C THR A 450 7.46 -19.59 14.06
N GLY A 451 8.78 -19.61 13.84
CA GLY A 451 9.72 -20.44 14.61
C GLY A 451 9.70 -21.93 14.24
N HIS A 452 9.16 -22.28 13.06
CA HIS A 452 8.98 -23.67 12.62
C HIS A 452 9.79 -24.00 11.35
N GLU A 453 10.15 -25.28 11.17
CA GLU A 453 10.70 -25.74 9.88
C GLU A 453 9.54 -25.89 8.89
N VAL A 454 9.50 -25.04 7.87
CA VAL A 454 8.44 -25.04 6.87
C VAL A 454 8.99 -25.47 5.51
N ARG A 455 8.26 -26.34 4.80
CA ARG A 455 8.46 -26.62 3.37
C ARG A 455 7.14 -26.49 2.63
N ILE A 456 7.17 -25.80 1.50
CA ILE A 456 5.98 -25.48 0.70
C ILE A 456 6.21 -26.00 -0.72
N GLU A 457 5.23 -26.74 -1.23
CA GLU A 457 5.20 -27.18 -2.63
C GLU A 457 3.79 -26.95 -3.19
N ILE A 458 3.65 -26.04 -4.15
CA ILE A 458 2.41 -25.81 -4.89
C ILE A 458 2.33 -26.86 -6.00
N THR A 459 1.57 -27.92 -5.77
CA THR A 459 1.49 -29.08 -6.67
C THR A 459 0.52 -28.84 -7.83
N LYS A 460 -0.45 -27.93 -7.66
CA LYS A 460 -1.39 -27.52 -8.70
C LYS A 460 -1.66 -26.02 -8.61
N MET A 461 -1.74 -25.36 -9.77
CA MET A 461 -2.15 -23.96 -9.91
C MET A 461 -2.82 -23.78 -11.28
N VAL A 462 -4.15 -23.83 -11.30
CA VAL A 462 -4.96 -23.69 -12.51
C VAL A 462 -6.23 -22.88 -12.24
N GLY A 463 -6.96 -22.50 -13.29
CA GLY A 463 -8.23 -21.81 -13.19
C GLY A 463 -9.43 -22.74 -13.38
N GLY A 464 -10.59 -22.31 -12.91
CA GLY A 464 -11.85 -23.04 -13.07
C GLY A 464 -12.16 -24.02 -11.94
N ALA A 465 -11.76 -23.67 -10.70
CA ALA A 465 -12.05 -24.46 -9.51
C ALA A 465 -13.54 -24.79 -9.32
N ARG A 466 -14.41 -23.81 -9.62
CA ARG A 466 -15.87 -23.89 -9.43
C ARG A 466 -16.64 -23.59 -10.71
N ARG A 467 -16.06 -22.84 -11.64
CA ARG A 467 -16.71 -22.32 -12.84
C ARG A 467 -16.07 -22.88 -14.10
N SER A 468 -16.90 -23.40 -15.01
CA SER A 468 -16.49 -23.94 -16.31
C SER A 468 -16.39 -22.91 -17.43
N HIS A 469 -16.50 -21.61 -17.13
CA HIS A 469 -16.45 -20.56 -18.14
C HIS A 469 -15.03 -20.45 -18.74
N PRO A 470 -14.86 -20.36 -20.08
CA PRO A 470 -13.53 -20.34 -20.70
C PRO A 470 -12.58 -19.27 -20.15
N PHE A 471 -13.13 -18.12 -19.73
CA PHE A 471 -12.39 -17.04 -19.07
C PHE A 471 -11.75 -17.50 -17.75
N THR A 472 -12.51 -18.14 -16.85
CA THR A 472 -12.01 -18.55 -15.53
C THR A 472 -11.05 -19.73 -15.62
N THR A 473 -11.19 -20.59 -16.63
CA THR A 473 -10.22 -21.65 -16.93
C THR A 473 -8.92 -21.10 -17.51
N SER A 474 -8.98 -19.95 -18.22
CA SER A 474 -7.79 -19.35 -18.84
C SER A 474 -7.01 -18.45 -17.89
N TYR A 475 -7.67 -17.82 -16.93
CA TYR A 475 -7.09 -16.85 -16.00
C TYR A 475 -7.41 -17.25 -14.57
N TYR A 476 -6.47 -17.94 -13.95
CA TYR A 476 -6.70 -18.60 -12.67
C TYR A 476 -7.00 -17.62 -11.54
N GLY A 477 -6.56 -16.35 -11.61
CA GLY A 477 -6.82 -15.35 -10.58
C GLY A 477 -8.31 -15.05 -10.32
N PHE A 478 -9.23 -15.46 -11.22
CA PHE A 478 -10.67 -15.23 -11.07
C PHE A 478 -11.45 -16.43 -10.52
N ASP A 479 -10.85 -17.62 -10.48
CA ASP A 479 -11.42 -18.85 -9.91
C ASP A 479 -10.31 -19.90 -9.70
N THR A 480 -9.43 -19.64 -8.73
CA THR A 480 -8.18 -20.40 -8.54
C THR A 480 -8.42 -21.78 -7.97
N ASP A 481 -7.86 -22.78 -8.64
CA ASP A 481 -7.75 -24.15 -8.17
C ASP A 481 -6.28 -24.44 -7.87
N ALA A 482 -5.93 -24.37 -6.58
CA ALA A 482 -4.58 -24.59 -6.10
C ALA A 482 -4.53 -25.76 -5.12
N ASP A 483 -3.53 -26.63 -5.28
CA ASP A 483 -3.21 -27.67 -4.32
C ASP A 483 -1.83 -27.38 -3.75
N VAL A 484 -1.69 -27.49 -2.43
CA VAL A 484 -0.43 -27.21 -1.73
C VAL A 484 -0.09 -28.37 -0.81
N LYS A 485 1.11 -28.91 -0.99
CA LYS A 485 1.73 -29.83 -0.04
C LYS A 485 2.59 -29.01 0.91
N LEU A 486 2.19 -28.98 2.17
CA LEU A 486 2.83 -28.21 3.23
C LEU A 486 3.46 -29.18 4.23
N THR A 487 4.72 -28.98 4.60
CA THR A 487 5.36 -29.69 5.70
C THR A 487 5.74 -28.71 6.79
N VAL A 488 5.28 -28.94 8.02
CA VAL A 488 5.64 -28.18 9.21
C VAL A 488 6.21 -29.14 10.24
N ASP A 489 7.46 -28.92 10.66
CA ASP A 489 8.17 -29.76 11.64
C ASP A 489 8.07 -31.28 11.34
N GLY A 490 8.26 -31.64 10.07
CA GLY A 490 8.20 -33.03 9.59
C GLY A 490 6.79 -33.59 9.36
N ARG A 491 5.72 -32.91 9.80
CA ARG A 491 4.34 -33.30 9.52
C ARG A 491 3.88 -32.73 8.17
N THR A 492 3.41 -33.60 7.28
CA THR A 492 2.91 -33.21 5.95
C THR A 492 1.39 -33.06 5.95
N PHE A 493 0.91 -31.98 5.33
CA PHE A 493 -0.48 -31.67 5.06
C PHE A 493 -0.70 -31.56 3.54
N GLU A 494 -1.71 -32.24 3.02
CA GLU A 494 -2.12 -32.13 1.62
C GLU A 494 -3.39 -31.26 1.54
N LEU A 495 -3.21 -30.01 1.13
CA LEU A 495 -4.28 -29.04 1.03
C LEU A 495 -4.82 -29.04 -0.40
N LEU A 496 -5.82 -29.89 -0.65
CA LEU A 496 -6.42 -30.10 -1.98
C LEU A 496 -7.60 -29.16 -2.22
N GLY A 497 -7.47 -28.28 -3.20
CA GLY A 497 -8.46 -27.25 -3.51
C GLY A 497 -8.50 -26.16 -2.46
N LEU A 498 -7.40 -25.41 -2.32
CA LEU A 498 -7.20 -24.42 -1.27
C LEU A 498 -8.36 -23.40 -1.20
N GLY A 499 -8.72 -22.81 -2.34
CA GLY A 499 -9.71 -21.73 -2.40
C GLY A 499 -11.17 -22.19 -2.34
N GLN A 500 -11.47 -23.38 -2.85
CA GLN A 500 -12.84 -23.88 -3.02
C GLN A 500 -13.26 -24.94 -1.99
N ASN A 501 -12.30 -25.63 -1.36
CA ASN A 501 -12.55 -26.69 -0.38
C ASN A 501 -11.94 -26.38 0.98
N VAL A 502 -10.60 -26.23 1.05
CA VAL A 502 -9.86 -26.19 2.33
C VAL A 502 -10.21 -24.96 3.16
N ILE A 503 -10.13 -23.77 2.58
CA ILE A 503 -10.43 -22.52 3.31
C ILE A 503 -11.91 -22.47 3.75
N PRO A 504 -12.90 -22.74 2.87
CA PRO A 504 -14.30 -22.80 3.29
C PRO A 504 -14.57 -23.84 4.39
N ASP A 505 -14.04 -25.06 4.28
CA ASP A 505 -14.19 -26.09 5.31
C ASP A 505 -13.62 -25.64 6.64
N ALA A 506 -12.40 -25.07 6.63
CA ALA A 506 -11.75 -24.61 7.85
C ALA A 506 -12.53 -23.52 8.57
N ILE A 507 -13.09 -22.56 7.82
CA ILE A 507 -13.88 -21.44 8.37
C ILE A 507 -15.24 -21.93 8.89
N PHE A 508 -16.01 -22.66 8.09
CA PHE A 508 -17.39 -23.01 8.46
C PHE A 508 -17.50 -24.16 9.45
N ASN A 509 -16.45 -24.99 9.58
CA ASN A 509 -16.42 -26.12 10.52
C ASN A 509 -15.41 -25.93 11.67
N ASP A 510 -14.91 -24.71 11.90
CA ASP A 510 -13.95 -24.36 12.98
C ASP A 510 -12.78 -25.35 13.10
N ARG A 511 -12.17 -25.70 11.96
CA ARG A 511 -11.06 -26.66 11.90
C ARG A 511 -9.77 -25.96 12.33
N LYS A 512 -9.57 -25.77 13.64
CA LYS A 512 -8.46 -25.00 14.22
C LYS A 512 -7.08 -25.33 13.65
N GLU A 513 -6.77 -26.63 13.53
CA GLU A 513 -5.50 -27.09 12.93
C GLU A 513 -5.32 -26.62 11.49
N LEU A 514 -6.39 -26.58 10.69
CA LEU A 514 -6.33 -26.04 9.32
C LEU A 514 -6.19 -24.52 9.33
N LEU A 515 -6.93 -23.83 10.21
CA LEU A 515 -6.88 -22.36 10.32
C LEU A 515 -5.47 -21.86 10.66
N GLU A 516 -4.72 -22.59 11.48
CA GLU A 516 -3.34 -22.25 11.84
C GLU A 516 -2.35 -22.40 10.68
N ILE A 517 -2.52 -23.41 9.82
CA ILE A 517 -1.58 -23.70 8.72
C ILE A 517 -1.95 -23.06 7.38
N ILE A 518 -3.22 -22.69 7.18
CA ILE A 518 -3.71 -22.07 5.94
C ILE A 518 -2.86 -20.87 5.51
N PRO A 519 -2.43 -19.94 6.40
CA PRO A 519 -1.59 -18.82 6.02
C PRO A 519 -0.29 -19.24 5.30
N LEU A 520 0.32 -20.37 5.71
CA LEU A 520 1.55 -20.90 5.12
C LEU A 520 1.36 -21.33 3.65
N ALA A 521 0.13 -21.68 3.25
CA ALA A 521 -0.22 -22.03 1.88
C ALA A 521 -0.83 -20.84 1.12
N ALA A 522 -1.65 -20.03 1.77
CA ALA A 522 -2.38 -18.93 1.14
C ALA A 522 -1.44 -17.81 0.67
N ILE A 523 -0.45 -17.43 1.47
CA ILE A 523 0.50 -16.35 1.17
C ILE A 523 1.25 -16.56 -0.17
N PRO A 524 1.94 -17.71 -0.41
CA PRO A 524 2.63 -17.94 -1.68
C PRO A 524 1.68 -18.11 -2.88
N VAL A 525 0.46 -18.63 -2.66
CA VAL A 525 -0.56 -18.70 -3.71
C VAL A 525 -1.04 -17.30 -4.10
N CYS A 526 -1.30 -16.44 -3.11
CA CYS A 526 -1.65 -15.04 -3.31
C CYS A 526 -0.54 -14.26 -4.02
N GLU A 527 0.73 -14.52 -3.71
CA GLU A 527 1.85 -13.94 -4.44
C GLU A 527 1.75 -14.22 -5.93
N LEU A 528 1.59 -15.48 -6.34
CA LEU A 528 1.50 -15.82 -7.76
C LEU A 528 0.24 -15.24 -8.44
N GLN A 529 -0.88 -15.18 -7.73
CA GLN A 529 -2.12 -14.56 -8.23
C GLN A 529 -1.96 -13.06 -8.48
N LEU A 530 -1.44 -12.31 -7.49
CA LEU A 530 -1.40 -10.86 -7.52
C LEU A 530 -0.25 -10.38 -8.41
N SER A 531 0.94 -10.93 -8.25
CA SER A 531 2.14 -10.58 -9.04
C SER A 531 2.11 -11.08 -10.49
N GLY A 532 1.05 -11.80 -10.88
CA GLY A 532 0.75 -12.16 -12.27
C GLY A 532 0.50 -10.97 -13.19
N HIS A 533 0.59 -9.74 -12.66
CA HIS A 533 0.58 -8.53 -13.46
C HIS A 533 1.90 -8.27 -14.22
N SER A 534 3.03 -8.82 -13.75
CA SER A 534 4.36 -8.66 -14.36
C SER A 534 4.64 -9.82 -15.31
N ILE A 535 4.56 -9.56 -16.61
CA ILE A 535 4.44 -10.60 -17.65
C ILE A 535 5.73 -10.82 -18.45
N ILE A 536 6.89 -10.48 -17.88
CA ILE A 536 8.19 -10.57 -18.57
C ILE A 536 8.59 -12.01 -18.95
N ASN A 537 8.07 -13.01 -18.23
CA ASN A 537 8.21 -14.43 -18.63
C ASN A 537 7.48 -14.73 -19.95
N ILE A 538 6.48 -13.94 -20.34
CA ILE A 538 5.69 -14.13 -21.57
C ILE A 538 6.21 -13.22 -22.68
N THR A 539 6.34 -11.92 -22.41
CA THR A 539 6.62 -10.93 -23.47
C THR A 539 8.03 -11.03 -24.01
N VAL A 540 9.03 -11.35 -23.17
CA VAL A 540 10.42 -11.47 -23.60
C VAL A 540 10.65 -12.70 -24.50
N PRO A 541 10.22 -13.93 -24.12
CA PRO A 541 10.41 -15.10 -24.99
C PRO A 541 9.62 -15.02 -26.29
N ALA A 542 8.40 -14.44 -26.28
CA ALA A 542 7.64 -14.20 -27.50
C ALA A 542 8.39 -13.29 -28.48
N ALA A 543 9.06 -12.25 -27.97
CA ALA A 543 9.84 -11.33 -28.78
C ALA A 543 11.07 -12.00 -29.40
N VAL A 544 11.77 -12.84 -28.62
CA VAL A 544 12.93 -13.61 -29.11
C VAL A 544 12.51 -14.58 -30.21
N ALA A 545 11.43 -15.35 -30.00
CA ALA A 545 10.93 -16.31 -30.97
C ALA A 545 10.57 -15.65 -32.32
N ALA A 546 9.89 -14.50 -32.25
CA ALA A 546 9.55 -13.73 -33.45
C ALA A 546 10.79 -13.16 -34.15
N ALA A 547 11.76 -12.64 -33.38
CA ALA A 547 13.03 -12.13 -33.93
C ALA A 547 13.86 -13.22 -34.62
N MET A 548 13.84 -14.46 -34.09
CA MET A 548 14.45 -15.64 -34.69
C MET A 548 13.69 -16.19 -35.91
N LYS A 549 12.51 -15.65 -36.22
CA LYS A 549 11.61 -16.13 -37.30
C LYS A 549 11.16 -17.58 -37.13
N VAL A 550 11.19 -18.13 -35.92
CA VAL A 550 10.69 -19.48 -35.64
C VAL A 550 9.17 -19.53 -35.53
N ALA A 551 8.53 -18.39 -35.23
CA ALA A 551 7.10 -18.20 -35.25
C ALA A 551 6.77 -16.75 -35.66
N ASP A 552 5.60 -16.52 -36.26
CA ASP A 552 5.13 -15.15 -36.45
C ASP A 552 4.77 -14.50 -35.10
N PRO A 553 4.71 -13.15 -35.01
CA PRO A 553 4.44 -12.46 -33.74
C PRO A 553 3.16 -12.88 -33.00
N LYS A 554 2.08 -13.23 -33.72
CA LYS A 554 0.82 -13.62 -33.07
C LYS A 554 0.91 -15.04 -32.52
N GLU A 555 1.51 -15.96 -33.28
CA GLU A 555 1.68 -17.34 -32.81
C GLU A 555 2.69 -17.41 -31.67
N ALA A 556 3.81 -16.68 -31.74
CA ALA A 556 4.78 -16.57 -30.65
C ALA A 556 4.12 -16.10 -29.34
N ALA A 557 3.29 -15.06 -29.40
CA ALA A 557 2.57 -14.55 -28.24
C ALA A 557 1.55 -15.55 -27.66
N LYS A 558 0.83 -16.27 -28.52
CA LYS A 558 -0.12 -17.31 -28.12
C LYS A 558 0.57 -18.49 -27.43
N LEU A 559 1.68 -18.97 -27.99
CA LEU A 559 2.48 -20.05 -27.39
C LEU A 559 3.08 -19.62 -26.05
N ALA A 560 3.60 -18.39 -25.97
CA ALA A 560 4.16 -17.84 -24.74
C ALA A 560 3.11 -17.71 -23.63
N GLU A 561 1.93 -17.15 -23.91
CA GLU A 561 0.86 -17.05 -22.90
C GLU A 561 0.37 -18.44 -22.45
N LYS A 562 0.33 -19.42 -23.36
CA LYS A 562 -0.03 -20.80 -23.01
C LYS A 562 0.98 -21.42 -22.04
N GLY A 563 2.27 -21.18 -22.23
CA GLY A 563 3.33 -21.61 -21.31
C GLY A 563 3.29 -20.88 -19.96
N GLY A 564 2.82 -19.64 -19.94
CA GLY A 564 2.73 -18.79 -18.74
C GLY A 564 1.51 -19.03 -17.85
N LYS A 565 0.69 -20.05 -18.13
CA LYS A 565 -0.58 -20.29 -17.42
C LYS A 565 -0.42 -20.64 -15.94
N SER A 566 0.75 -21.12 -15.52
CA SER A 566 0.98 -21.57 -14.15
C SER A 566 1.34 -20.44 -13.19
N CYS A 567 1.93 -19.34 -13.66
CA CYS A 567 2.27 -18.21 -12.81
C CYS A 567 2.00 -16.86 -13.50
N SER A 568 2.56 -16.64 -14.69
CA SER A 568 2.64 -15.30 -15.29
C SER A 568 1.38 -14.83 -16.03
N ALA A 569 0.39 -15.71 -16.25
CA ALA A 569 -0.89 -15.39 -16.89
C ALA A 569 -2.08 -15.53 -15.92
N ALA A 570 -1.96 -15.00 -14.71
CA ALA A 570 -3.03 -15.01 -13.70
C ALA A 570 -4.28 -14.23 -14.14
N ILE A 571 -4.08 -13.13 -14.87
CA ILE A 571 -5.10 -12.19 -15.33
C ILE A 571 -4.97 -11.92 -16.85
N PRO A 572 -6.05 -11.47 -17.53
CA PRO A 572 -6.03 -11.26 -18.98
C PRO A 572 -5.15 -10.11 -19.43
N GLY A 573 -4.60 -10.23 -20.64
CA GLY A 573 -3.94 -9.13 -21.37
C GLY A 573 -2.51 -9.42 -21.84
N ALA A 574 -1.90 -10.51 -21.35
CA ALA A 574 -0.50 -10.82 -21.67
C ALA A 574 -0.28 -11.06 -23.17
N ARG A 575 -1.16 -11.80 -23.86
CA ARG A 575 -1.04 -12.05 -25.30
C ARG A 575 -1.03 -10.80 -26.17
N GLU A 576 -1.87 -9.82 -25.84
CA GLU A 576 -1.95 -8.55 -26.57
C GLU A 576 -0.58 -7.84 -26.50
N LYS A 577 -0.05 -7.69 -25.28
CA LYS A 577 1.27 -7.08 -25.06
C LYS A 577 2.40 -7.86 -25.72
N ALA A 578 2.42 -9.18 -25.56
CA ALA A 578 3.44 -10.03 -26.19
C ALA A 578 3.42 -9.93 -27.72
N THR A 579 2.24 -9.81 -28.33
CA THR A 579 2.09 -9.61 -29.78
C THR A 579 2.73 -8.30 -30.24
N ASP A 580 2.50 -7.21 -29.51
CA ASP A 580 3.04 -5.90 -29.88
C ASP A 580 4.55 -5.82 -29.71
N VAL A 581 5.07 -6.38 -28.60
CA VAL A 581 6.52 -6.51 -28.39
C VAL A 581 7.16 -7.36 -29.48
N ALA A 582 6.56 -8.50 -29.84
CA ALA A 582 7.08 -9.39 -30.88
C ALA A 582 7.11 -8.72 -32.27
N LYS A 583 6.05 -7.97 -32.64
CA LYS A 583 6.05 -7.17 -33.89
C LYS A 583 7.17 -6.15 -33.90
N LEU A 584 7.39 -5.46 -32.77
CA LEU A 584 8.44 -4.47 -32.66
C LEU A 584 9.83 -5.09 -32.74
N ALA A 585 10.05 -6.24 -32.09
CA ALA A 585 11.32 -6.97 -32.18
C ALA A 585 11.65 -7.34 -33.64
N VAL A 586 10.68 -7.85 -34.40
CA VAL A 586 10.84 -8.13 -35.85
C VAL A 586 11.16 -6.86 -36.64
N ARG A 587 10.53 -5.72 -36.30
CA ARG A 587 10.82 -4.44 -36.97
C ARG A 587 12.25 -4.00 -36.68
N ILE A 588 12.70 -4.06 -35.43
CA ILE A 588 14.07 -3.72 -35.02
C ILE A 588 15.08 -4.64 -35.75
N MET A 589 14.80 -5.94 -35.83
CA MET A 589 15.63 -6.91 -36.56
C MET A 589 15.76 -6.60 -38.06
N LYS A 590 14.77 -5.95 -38.68
CA LYS A 590 14.84 -5.54 -40.09
C LYS A 590 15.68 -4.30 -40.32
N SER A 591 15.93 -3.52 -39.26
CA SER A 591 16.74 -2.30 -39.29
C SER A 591 18.18 -2.53 -38.85
N MET A 592 18.51 -3.74 -38.38
CA MET A 592 19.86 -4.24 -38.12
C MET A 592 20.38 -4.98 -39.34
#